data_AF-A0A1W1CWV6-F1
#
_entry.id   AF-A0A1W1CWV6-F1
#
_cell.length_a   1.000
_cell.length_b   1.000
_cell.length_c   1.000
_cell.angle_alpha   90.00
_cell.angle_beta   90.00
_cell.angle_gamma   90.00
#
_symmetry.space_group_name_H-M   'P 1'
#
loop_
_entity.id
_entity.type
_entity.pdbx_description
1 polymer ?
#
loop_
_entity_poly.entity_id
_entity_poly.type
_entity_poly.pdbx_seq_one_letter_code
_entity_poly.pdbx_strand_id
1 'polypeptide(L)'
;MSYSINPTVMKAQMYAQNSAIPKIDTKVDDKALKKQTDAFEAVIVKMLMDNAMKNDKSLFSSQNDPGDRIYKSMYRDELSKASAGSFGFSQMLYDYLSKKSS
;
A
#
# COMPACT_ATOMS: atom_id res chain seq x y z
N MET A 1 -17.41 21.24 21.62
CA MET A 1 -16.83 19.89 21.46
C MET A 1 -15.78 19.92 20.37
N SER A 2 -14.49 19.91 20.71
CA SER A 2 -13.42 19.75 19.74
C SER A 2 -13.28 18.27 19.40
N TYR A 3 -13.72 17.86 18.22
CA TYR A 3 -13.37 16.54 17.69
C TYR A 3 -11.89 16.58 17.32
N SER A 4 -11.04 16.17 18.26
CA SER A 4 -9.64 15.90 18.01
C SER A 4 -9.58 14.71 17.06
N ILE A 5 -9.63 14.96 15.75
CA ILE A 5 -9.50 13.93 14.73
C ILE A 5 -8.09 13.36 14.89
N ASN A 6 -8.04 12.16 15.45
CA ASN A 6 -6.79 11.51 15.76
C ASN A 6 -6.11 11.19 14.42
N PRO A 7 -4.91 11.74 14.12
CA PRO A 7 -4.31 11.67 12.78
C PRO A 7 -4.06 10.23 12.33
N THR A 8 -3.89 9.31 13.30
CA THR A 8 -3.79 7.87 13.08
C THR A 8 -5.10 7.27 12.58
N VAL A 9 -6.23 7.70 13.15
CA VAL A 9 -7.58 7.22 12.80
C VAL A 9 -7.99 7.78 11.44
N MET A 10 -7.64 9.04 11.15
CA MET A 10 -7.85 9.64 9.83
C MET A 10 -6.98 8.98 8.76
N LYS A 11 -5.71 8.64 9.06
CA LYS A 11 -4.87 7.83 8.18
C LYS A 11 -5.50 6.47 7.92
N ALA A 12 -5.89 5.74 8.97
CA ALA A 12 -6.53 4.43 8.84
C ALA A 12 -7.83 4.50 8.02
N GLN A 13 -8.66 5.52 8.22
CA GLN A 13 -9.85 5.77 7.40
C GLN A 13 -9.52 6.13 5.96
N MET A 14 -8.49 6.92 5.68
CA MET A 14 -8.05 7.25 4.32
C MET A 14 -7.46 6.03 3.60
N TYR A 15 -6.67 5.19 4.28
CA TYR A 15 -6.20 3.92 3.73
C TYR A 15 -7.36 2.95 3.50
N ALA A 16 -8.33 2.87 4.42
CA ALA A 16 -9.53 2.05 4.26
C ALA A 16 -10.47 2.58 3.15
N GLN A 17 -10.51 3.89 2.91
CA GLN A 17 -11.33 4.52 1.87
C GLN A 17 -10.70 4.47 0.47
N ASN A 18 -9.37 4.48 0.34
CA ASN A 18 -8.70 4.53 -0.98
C ASN A 18 -7.94 3.24 -1.38
N SER A 19 -7.83 2.24 -0.51
CA SER A 19 -7.31 0.93 -0.90
C SER A 19 -7.93 -0.13 -0.01
N ALA A 20 -9.11 -0.61 -0.38
CA ALA A 20 -9.60 -1.89 0.15
C ALA A 20 -8.46 -2.90 -0.03
N ILE A 21 -7.96 -3.46 1.08
CA ILE A 21 -6.90 -4.47 1.04
C ILE A 21 -7.33 -5.51 0.00
N PRO A 22 -6.55 -5.71 -1.09
CA PRO A 22 -6.95 -6.56 -2.19
C PRO A 22 -7.29 -7.95 -1.65
N LYS A 23 -8.52 -8.40 -1.90
CA LYS A 23 -8.92 -9.76 -1.56
C LYS A 23 -8.35 -10.70 -2.62
N ILE A 24 -7.74 -11.78 -2.15
CA ILE A 24 -7.28 -12.86 -3.02
C ILE A 24 -8.35 -13.94 -3.03
N ASP A 25 -8.87 -14.22 -4.22
CA ASP A 25 -9.74 -15.36 -4.49
C ASP A 25 -8.89 -16.43 -5.16
N THR A 26 -8.78 -17.59 -4.54
CA THR A 26 -7.94 -18.70 -5.04
C THR A 26 -8.66 -19.54 -6.10
N LYS A 27 -9.93 -19.27 -6.42
CA LYS A 27 -10.74 -20.03 -7.39
C LYS A 27 -10.81 -19.37 -8.76
N VAL A 28 -9.95 -18.38 -9.02
CA VAL A 28 -9.87 -17.64 -10.29
C VAL A 28 -8.79 -18.24 -11.19
N ASP A 29 -8.76 -17.83 -12.45
CA ASP A 29 -7.70 -18.22 -13.38
C ASP A 29 -6.31 -17.68 -12.95
N ASP A 30 -5.24 -18.31 -13.44
CA ASP A 30 -3.86 -17.98 -13.08
C ASP A 30 -3.50 -16.51 -13.32
N LYS A 31 -4.04 -15.91 -14.39
CA LYS A 31 -3.76 -14.51 -14.73
C LYS A 31 -4.43 -13.55 -13.74
N ALA A 32 -5.65 -13.86 -13.33
CA ALA A 32 -6.39 -13.13 -12.30
C ALA A 32 -5.73 -13.32 -10.93
N LEU A 33 -5.27 -14.54 -10.60
CA LEU A 33 -4.58 -14.83 -9.35
C LEU A 33 -3.26 -14.03 -9.28
N LYS A 34 -2.47 -14.02 -10.35
CA LYS A 34 -1.24 -13.23 -10.44
C LYS A 34 -1.50 -11.73 -10.26
N LYS A 35 -2.55 -11.19 -10.92
CA LYS A 35 -2.94 -9.79 -10.76
C LYS A 35 -3.33 -9.46 -9.31
N GLN A 36 -4.00 -10.37 -8.62
CA GLN A 36 -4.38 -10.20 -7.22
C GLN A 36 -3.16 -10.23 -6.29
N THR A 37 -2.18 -11.11 -6.54
CA THR A 37 -0.95 -11.16 -5.74
C THR A 37 -0.04 -9.95 -6.01
N ASP A 38 0.02 -9.44 -7.24
CA ASP A 38 0.71 -8.18 -7.57
C ASP A 38 0.05 -6.99 -6.86
N ALA A 39 -1.28 -6.92 -6.86
CA ALA A 39 -2.02 -5.87 -6.14
C ALA A 39 -1.76 -5.91 -4.63
N PHE A 40 -1.65 -7.12 -4.05
CA PHE A 40 -1.29 -7.30 -2.64
C PHE A 40 0.14 -6.85 -2.35
N GLU A 41 1.10 -7.16 -3.22
CA GLU A 41 2.49 -6.71 -3.08
C GLU A 41 2.60 -5.18 -3.11
N ALA A 42 1.82 -4.49 -3.95
CA ALA A 42 1.78 -3.03 -3.98
C ALA A 42 1.45 -2.42 -2.61
N VAL A 43 0.57 -3.06 -1.82
CA VAL A 43 0.21 -2.60 -0.47
C VAL A 43 1.40 -2.76 0.48
N ILE A 44 2.12 -3.87 0.39
CA ILE A 44 3.32 -4.13 1.21
C ILE A 44 4.43 -3.11 0.89
N VAL A 45 4.70 -2.89 -0.40
CA VAL A 45 5.70 -1.93 -0.87
C VAL A 45 5.36 -0.52 -0.38
N LYS A 46 4.09 -0.12 -0.50
CA LYS A 46 3.60 1.16 0.02
C LYS A 46 3.81 1.28 1.53
N MET A 47 3.45 0.25 2.30
CA MET A 47 3.66 0.24 3.76
C MET A 47 5.14 0.34 4.13
N LEU A 48 6.02 -0.32 3.38
CA LEU A 48 7.47 -0.23 3.57
C LEU A 48 7.98 1.19 3.30
N MET A 49 7.61 1.77 2.15
CA MET A 49 7.99 3.14 1.77
C MET A 49 7.46 4.18 2.76
N ASP A 50 6.22 4.02 3.21
CA ASP A 50 5.61 4.89 4.21
C ASP A 50 6.33 4.82 5.56
N ASN A 51 6.95 3.70 5.91
CA ASN A 51 7.76 3.59 7.11
C ASN A 51 9.19 4.11 6.92
N ALA A 52 9.84 3.80 5.80
CA ALA A 52 11.20 4.24 5.50
C ALA A 52 11.31 5.78 5.47
N MET A 53 10.33 6.44 4.86
CA MET A 53 10.33 7.90 4.70
C MET A 53 9.77 8.68 5.92
N LYS A 54 9.47 8.02 7.04
CA LYS A 54 9.13 8.72 8.30
C LYS A 54 10.35 9.34 8.99
N ASN A 55 11.56 8.89 8.64
CA ASN A 55 12.81 9.31 9.29
C ASN A 55 13.52 10.48 8.60
N ASP A 56 13.03 10.96 7.45
CA ASP A 56 13.47 12.23 6.87
C ASP A 56 12.93 13.40 7.71
N LYS A 57 13.58 13.65 8.85
CA LYS A 57 13.44 14.90 9.61
C LYS A 57 13.99 16.04 8.75
N SER A 58 13.17 16.56 7.85
CA SER A 58 13.46 17.84 7.20
C SER A 58 13.60 18.90 8.28
N LEU A 59 14.78 19.50 8.38
CA LEU A 59 15.10 20.60 9.31
C LEU A 59 14.23 21.85 9.08
N PHE A 60 13.41 21.85 8.02
CA PHE A 60 12.47 22.91 7.64
C PHE A 60 11.00 22.53 7.88
N SER A 61 10.72 21.70 8.91
CA SER A 61 9.38 21.16 9.21
C SER A 61 8.33 22.18 9.70
N SER A 62 8.60 23.48 9.61
CA SER A 62 7.69 24.54 10.10
C SER A 62 6.39 24.65 9.31
N GLN A 63 6.25 23.99 8.15
CA GLN A 63 4.99 23.85 7.42
C GLN A 63 4.78 22.41 6.94
N ASN A 64 4.29 21.56 7.85
CA ASN A 64 3.64 20.30 7.54
C ASN A 64 2.32 20.56 6.80
N ASP A 65 2.36 21.17 5.62
CA ASP A 65 1.18 21.43 4.80
C ASP A 65 0.44 20.10 4.55
N PRO A 66 -0.86 20.00 4.89
CA PRO A 66 -1.69 18.86 4.52
C PRO A 66 -1.54 18.46 3.04
N GLY A 67 -1.35 19.43 2.14
CA GLY A 67 -1.13 19.20 0.72
C GLY A 67 0.13 18.39 0.42
N ASP A 68 1.29 18.77 0.96
CA ASP A 68 2.57 18.05 0.75
C ASP A 68 2.48 16.59 1.23
N ARG A 69 1.82 16.36 2.36
CA ARG A 69 1.56 14.99 2.87
C ARG A 69 0.68 14.17 1.93
N ILE A 70 -0.37 14.79 1.38
CA ILE A 70 -1.27 14.12 0.43
C ILE A 70 -0.52 13.79 -0.87
N TYR A 71 0.23 14.74 -1.44
CA TYR A 71 0.99 14.51 -2.68
C TYR A 71 2.04 13.41 -2.53
N LYS A 72 2.81 13.42 -1.43
CA LYS A 72 3.79 12.36 -1.15
C LYS A 72 3.12 11.00 -1.00
N SER A 73 1.95 10.94 -0.36
CA SER A 73 1.18 9.69 -0.27
C SER A 73 0.73 9.21 -1.64
N MET A 74 0.14 10.07 -2.47
CA MET A 74 -0.30 9.70 -3.82
C MET A 74 0.87 9.24 -4.69
N TYR A 75 2.01 9.92 -4.61
CA TYR A 75 3.21 9.52 -5.33
C TYR A 75 3.70 8.13 -4.92
N ARG A 76 3.73 7.84 -3.62
CA ARG A 76 4.08 6.51 -3.11
C ARG A 76 3.08 5.46 -3.55
N ASP A 77 1.79 5.79 -3.60
CA ASP A 77 0.75 4.87 -4.07
C ASP A 77 0.98 4.48 -5.53
N GLU A 78 1.23 5.44 -6.41
CA GLU A 78 1.49 5.18 -7.83
C GLU A 78 2.82 4.45 -8.03
N LEU A 79 3.87 4.84 -7.31
CA LEU A 79 5.16 4.16 -7.38
C LEU A 79 5.07 2.71 -6.89
N SER A 80 4.28 2.45 -5.85
CA SER A 80 4.08 1.10 -5.31
C SER A 80 3.30 0.20 -6.26
N LYS A 81 2.29 0.75 -6.95
CA LYS A 81 1.56 0.02 -8.01
C LYS A 81 2.45 -0.25 -9.21
N ALA A 82 3.25 0.73 -9.64
CA ALA A 82 4.17 0.58 -10.77
C ALA A 82 5.29 -0.43 -10.48
N SER A 83 5.69 -0.55 -9.21
CA SER A 83 6.74 -1.50 -8.77
C SER A 83 6.18 -2.87 -8.34
N ALA A 84 4.85 -3.05 -8.36
CA ALA A 84 4.23 -4.33 -8.09
C ALA A 84 4.73 -5.40 -9.08
N GLY A 85 5.02 -6.60 -8.59
CA GLY A 85 5.64 -7.69 -9.33
C GLY A 85 7.17 -7.65 -9.36
N SER A 86 7.82 -6.53 -9.05
CA SER A 86 9.29 -6.38 -9.16
C SER A 86 10.05 -6.77 -7.88
N PHE A 87 9.38 -6.82 -6.73
CA PHE A 87 10.01 -7.16 -5.44
C PHE A 87 9.99 -8.67 -5.14
N GLY A 88 9.23 -9.46 -5.90
CA GLY A 88 9.21 -10.92 -5.82
C GLY A 88 8.25 -11.51 -4.77
N PHE A 89 7.63 -10.69 -3.92
CA PHE A 89 6.63 -11.16 -2.95
C PHE A 89 5.36 -11.65 -3.65
N SER A 90 4.95 -11.00 -4.74
CA SER A 90 3.78 -11.44 -5.50
C SER A 90 3.97 -12.81 -6.16
N GLN A 91 5.20 -13.11 -6.60
CA GLN A 91 5.55 -14.39 -7.20
C GLN A 91 5.57 -15.50 -6.15
N MET A 92 6.21 -15.26 -5.00
CA MET A 92 6.21 -16.24 -3.89
C MET A 92 4.79 -16.57 -3.43
N LEU A 93 3.93 -15.56 -3.30
CA LEU A 93 2.53 -15.75 -2.91
C LEU A 93 1.73 -16.48 -3.99
N TYR A 94 1.92 -16.12 -5.26
CA TYR A 94 1.29 -16.80 -6.39
C TYR A 94 1.69 -18.29 -6.45
N ASP A 95 2.98 -18.59 -6.33
CA ASP A 95 3.49 -19.96 -6.37
C ASP A 95 2.96 -20.80 -5.20
N TYR A 96 2.84 -20.20 -4.01
CA TYR A 96 2.26 -20.85 -2.85
C TYR A 96 0.79 -21.18 -3.05
N LEU A 97 0.01 -20.22 -3.56
CA LEU A 97 -1.44 -20.38 -3.73
C LEU A 97 -1.80 -21.31 -4.89
N SER A 98 -1.08 -21.24 -6.01
CA SER A 98 -1.28 -22.12 -7.16
C SER A 98 -0.98 -23.58 -6.82
N LYS A 99 0.10 -23.85 -6.06
CA LYS A 99 0.43 -25.20 -5.59
C LYS A 99 -0.57 -25.78 -4.59
N LYS A 100 -1.22 -24.94 -3.78
CA LYS A 100 -2.26 -25.36 -2.82
C LYS A 100 -3.62 -25.61 -3.48
N SER A 101 -3.83 -25.08 -4.68
CA SER A 101 -5.04 -25.26 -5.48
C SER A 101 -4.98 -26.47 -6.43
N SER A 102 -3.78 -27.04 -6.65
CA SER A 102 -3.59 -28.35 -7.31
C SER A 102 -3.78 -29.50 -6.33
#